data_AF-A0A1F5MHC5-F1
#
_entry.id   AF-A0A1F5MHC5-F1
#
_cell.length_a   1.000
_cell.length_b   1.000
_cell.length_c   1.000
_cell.angle_alpha   90.00
_cell.angle_beta   90.00
_cell.angle_gamma   90.00
#
_symmetry.space_group_name_H-M   'P 1'
#
loop_
_entity.id
_entity.type
_entity.pdbx_description
1 polymer ?
#
loop_
_entity_poly.entity_id
_entity_poly.type
_entity_poly.pdbx_seq_one_letter_code
_entity_poly.pdbx_strand_id
1 'polypeptide(L)'
;MILWIILFLLVVGISFLLALRSMRDYQEIPQTKTTEYGLFRIRQIENFDENILNSLREHINAESLILSIERLFKGKQTALVVFGPKKVLGNFADRLNLLELEDYAADLNHEDTSTWEIGMKNSKNISSENLNNIFKNMPELAGEDQFFWQVVLGKHQTQIRAAFFNKDSQRREVLIPLLQDLGAGELVKIPRPFSKEQMMGFYQLRSVANDSGMPVLTSSEITQLIKI
;
A
#
# COMPACT_ATOMS: atom_id res chain seq x y z
N MET A 1 -10.46 7.32 51.33
CA MET A 1 -9.20 7.17 50.57
C MET A 1 -9.18 5.92 49.68
N ILE A 2 -9.60 4.74 50.18
CA ILE A 2 -9.58 3.49 49.39
C ILE A 2 -10.37 3.61 48.08
N LEU A 3 -11.58 4.19 48.10
CA LEU A 3 -12.39 4.39 46.89
C LEU A 3 -11.70 5.30 45.85
N TRP A 4 -11.02 6.35 46.30
CA TRP A 4 -10.23 7.25 45.43
C TRP A 4 -9.03 6.53 44.81
N ILE A 5 -8.37 5.65 45.57
CA ILE A 5 -7.24 4.84 45.07
C ILE A 5 -7.73 3.86 44.00
N ILE A 6 -8.87 3.21 44.21
CA ILE A 6 -9.48 2.30 43.22
C ILE A 6 -9.84 3.07 41.94
N LEU A 7 -10.45 4.25 42.07
CA LEU A 7 -10.83 5.07 40.93
C LEU A 7 -9.59 5.54 40.14
N PHE A 8 -8.53 5.95 40.85
CA PHE A 8 -7.26 6.35 40.24
C PHE A 8 -6.62 5.20 39.46
N LEU A 9 -6.54 4.00 40.05
CA LEU A 9 -6.02 2.82 39.37
C LEU A 9 -6.84 2.43 38.13
N LEU A 10 -8.16 2.59 38.20
CA LEU A 10 -9.06 2.33 37.07
C LEU A 10 -8.80 3.32 35.92
N VAL A 11 -8.67 4.62 36.22
CA VAL A 11 -8.34 5.64 35.21
C VAL A 11 -6.96 5.40 34.58
N VAL A 12 -5.96 5.06 35.39
CA VAL A 12 -4.61 4.70 34.90
C VAL A 12 -4.66 3.46 34.03
N GLY A 13 -5.39 2.42 34.44
CA GLY A 13 -5.55 1.19 33.67
C GLY A 13 -6.23 1.42 32.32
N ILE A 14 -7.33 2.19 32.28
CA ILE A 14 -8.00 2.57 31.03
C ILE A 14 -7.07 3.40 30.14
N SER A 15 -6.39 4.40 30.71
CA SER A 15 -5.48 5.27 29.95
C SER A 15 -4.31 4.48 29.35
N PHE A 16 -3.77 3.52 30.09
CA PHE A 16 -2.71 2.64 29.61
C PHE A 16 -3.20 1.71 28.48
N LEU A 17 -4.40 1.13 28.62
CA LEU A 17 -5.02 0.31 27.57
C LEU A 17 -5.28 1.13 26.29
N LEU A 18 -5.75 2.36 26.43
CA LEU A 18 -5.96 3.28 25.30
C LEU A 18 -4.64 3.66 24.64
N ALA A 19 -3.60 3.96 25.42
CA ALA A 19 -2.27 4.27 24.90
C ALA A 19 -1.66 3.09 24.14
N LEU A 20 -1.74 1.87 24.69
CA LEU A 20 -1.28 0.66 24.01
C LEU A 20 -2.03 0.43 22.69
N ARG A 21 -3.36 0.61 22.69
CA ARG A 21 -4.16 0.49 21.48
C ARG A 21 -3.80 1.56 20.44
N SER A 22 -3.59 2.80 20.89
CA SER A 22 -3.18 3.91 20.02
C SER A 22 -1.81 3.67 19.39
N MET A 23 -0.87 3.08 20.12
CA MET A 23 0.45 2.74 19.58
C MET A 23 0.37 1.58 18.58
N ARG A 24 -0.50 0.60 18.82
CA ARG A 24 -0.71 -0.53 17.90
C ARG A 24 -1.35 -0.09 16.59
N ASP A 25 -2.29 0.85 16.65
CA ASP A 25 -3.01 1.33 15.48
C ASP A 25 -2.29 2.52 14.80
N TYR A 26 -1.05 2.83 15.23
CA TYR A 26 -0.22 3.90 14.67
C TYR A 26 0.22 3.61 13.23
N GLN A 27 0.12 4.65 12.40
CA GLN A 27 0.48 4.63 10.99
C GLN A 27 1.57 5.66 10.75
N GLU A 28 2.70 5.22 10.21
CA GLU A 28 3.71 6.14 9.70
C GLU A 28 3.22 6.73 8.38
N ILE A 29 3.10 8.05 8.32
CA ILE A 29 2.70 8.75 7.09
C ILE A 29 3.96 9.34 6.44
N PRO A 30 4.12 9.24 5.11
CA PRO A 30 5.15 9.97 4.39
C PRO A 30 4.92 11.48 4.48
N GLN A 31 5.32 12.15 5.58
CA GLN A 31 5.26 13.62 5.68
C GLN A 31 6.34 14.31 6.53
N THR A 32 6.90 15.36 5.90
CA THR A 32 7.35 16.68 6.42
C THR A 32 8.61 16.86 7.26
N LYS A 33 9.51 15.87 7.39
CA LYS A 33 10.87 16.19 7.84
C LYS A 33 11.74 16.45 6.62
N THR A 34 11.79 17.72 6.19
CA THR A 34 12.74 18.29 5.20
C THR A 34 12.76 17.73 3.77
N THR A 35 12.09 16.62 3.49
CA THR A 35 12.20 15.89 2.23
C THR A 35 10.95 16.08 1.36
N GLU A 36 11.13 16.58 0.15
CA GLU A 36 10.06 16.75 -0.83
C GLU A 36 9.70 15.40 -1.48
N TYR A 37 8.41 15.09 -1.50
CA TYR A 37 7.85 13.89 -2.11
C TYR A 37 7.17 14.23 -3.43
N GLY A 38 7.16 13.27 -4.36
CA GLY A 38 6.46 13.41 -5.64
C GLY A 38 5.95 12.07 -6.14
N LEU A 39 4.94 12.13 -7.01
CA LEU A 39 4.41 10.99 -7.73
C LEU A 39 4.98 11.00 -9.15
N PHE A 40 5.52 9.87 -9.60
CA PHE A 40 6.11 9.74 -10.91
C PHE A 40 5.57 8.52 -11.64
N ARG A 41 5.22 8.67 -12.92
CA ARG A 41 4.98 7.56 -13.84
C ARG A 41 6.31 7.00 -14.33
N ILE A 42 6.47 5.70 -14.24
CA ILE A 42 7.59 4.95 -14.82
C ILE A 42 7.24 4.61 -16.26
N ARG A 43 8.00 5.14 -17.22
CA ARG A 43 7.75 4.91 -18.65
C ARG A 43 8.57 3.73 -19.20
N GLN A 44 9.75 3.47 -18.64
CA GLN A 44 10.58 2.32 -18.95
C GLN A 44 10.42 1.26 -17.86
N ILE A 45 9.30 0.53 -17.90
CA ILE A 45 8.92 -0.46 -16.89
C ILE A 45 9.88 -1.66 -16.91
N GLU A 46 10.41 -2.00 -18.08
CA GLU A 46 11.41 -3.03 -18.31
C GLU A 46 12.70 -2.79 -17.52
N ASN A 47 13.05 -1.52 -17.27
CA ASN A 47 14.22 -1.13 -16.50
C ASN A 47 13.98 -1.17 -14.99
N PHE A 48 12.72 -1.26 -14.53
CA PHE A 48 12.37 -1.40 -13.13
C PHE A 48 12.62 -2.85 -12.68
N ASP A 49 13.79 -3.08 -12.11
CA ASP A 49 14.32 -4.38 -11.72
C ASP A 49 14.65 -4.46 -10.22
N GLU A 50 15.11 -5.63 -9.79
CA GLU A 50 15.49 -5.90 -8.41
C GLU A 50 16.62 -4.98 -7.94
N ASN A 51 17.55 -4.63 -8.82
CA ASN A 51 18.68 -3.76 -8.49
C ASN A 51 18.22 -2.36 -8.13
N ILE A 52 17.29 -1.78 -8.91
CA ILE A 52 16.70 -0.48 -8.59
C ILE A 52 15.98 -0.55 -7.24
N LEU A 53 15.19 -1.60 -7.00
CA LEU A 53 14.50 -1.76 -5.71
C LEU A 53 15.45 -1.92 -4.53
N ASN A 54 16.55 -2.65 -4.70
CA ASN A 54 17.59 -2.79 -3.68
C ASN A 54 18.22 -1.43 -3.36
N SER A 55 18.59 -0.65 -4.37
CA SER A 55 19.12 0.70 -4.17
C SER A 55 18.11 1.64 -3.52
N LEU A 56 16.82 1.57 -3.90
CA LEU A 56 15.75 2.34 -3.25
C LEU A 56 15.59 1.94 -1.78
N ARG A 57 15.66 0.64 -1.47
CA ARG A 57 15.59 0.12 -0.10
C ARG A 57 16.72 0.60 0.78
N GLU A 58 17.94 0.71 0.26
CA GLU A 58 19.06 1.26 1.02
C GLU A 58 18.77 2.69 1.50
N HIS A 59 18.25 3.55 0.61
CA HIS A 59 17.83 4.90 0.97
C HIS A 59 16.66 4.93 1.96
N ILE A 60 15.62 4.11 1.72
CA ILE A 60 14.47 3.96 2.61
C ILE A 60 14.92 3.58 4.02
N ASN A 61 15.87 2.65 4.13
CA ASN A 61 16.32 2.13 5.41
C ASN A 61 17.22 3.11 6.17
N ALA A 62 18.12 3.78 5.45
CA ALA A 62 19.06 4.73 6.03
C ALA A 62 18.35 5.98 6.57
N GLU A 63 17.39 6.51 5.82
CA GLU A 63 16.71 7.78 6.13
C GLU A 63 15.32 7.59 6.75
N SER A 64 14.89 6.35 6.98
CA SER A 64 13.54 6.01 7.47
C SER A 64 12.43 6.62 6.61
N LEU A 65 12.61 6.54 5.29
CA LEU A 65 11.66 7.07 4.31
C LEU A 65 10.56 6.04 4.05
N ILE A 66 9.50 6.51 3.41
CA ILE A 66 8.46 5.65 2.84
C ILE A 66 8.49 5.81 1.31
N LEU A 67 8.25 4.72 0.59
CA LEU A 67 8.12 4.71 -0.85
C LEU A 67 6.90 3.85 -1.21
N SER A 68 6.10 4.26 -2.18
CA SER A 68 4.97 3.49 -2.66
C SER A 68 5.10 3.24 -4.15
N ILE A 69 4.86 2.00 -4.58
CA ILE A 69 4.84 1.60 -5.98
C ILE A 69 3.43 1.12 -6.26
N GLU A 70 2.83 1.67 -7.31
CA GLU A 70 1.42 1.42 -7.60
C GLU A 70 1.25 0.99 -9.05
N ARG A 71 0.54 -0.13 -9.26
CA ARG A 71 0.04 -0.54 -10.56
C ARG A 71 -1.39 -0.04 -10.72
N LEU A 72 -1.58 0.84 -11.68
CA LEU A 72 -2.87 1.46 -11.98
C LEU A 72 -3.48 0.78 -13.21
N PHE A 73 -4.79 0.60 -13.17
CA PHE A 73 -5.60 0.10 -14.27
C PHE A 73 -6.78 1.03 -14.49
N LYS A 74 -7.04 1.41 -15.74
CA LYS A 74 -8.23 2.15 -16.16
C LYS A 74 -8.78 1.49 -17.42
N GLY A 75 -9.82 0.69 -17.25
CA GLY A 75 -10.24 -0.29 -18.26
C GLY A 75 -9.06 -1.15 -18.73
N LYS A 76 -8.73 -1.08 -20.02
CA LYS A 76 -7.63 -1.85 -20.62
C LYS A 76 -6.26 -1.18 -20.51
N GLN A 77 -6.21 0.06 -20.03
CA GLN A 77 -4.97 0.80 -19.88
C GLN A 77 -4.33 0.49 -18.53
N THR A 78 -3.00 0.47 -18.50
CA THR A 78 -2.24 0.23 -17.28
C THR A 78 -1.04 1.17 -17.19
N ALA A 79 -0.69 1.57 -15.97
CA ALA A 79 0.49 2.38 -15.69
C ALA A 79 1.17 1.89 -14.41
N LEU A 80 2.49 2.02 -14.36
CA LEU A 80 3.26 1.86 -13.14
C LEU A 80 3.68 3.24 -12.65
N VAL A 81 3.39 3.54 -11.39
CA VAL A 81 3.78 4.79 -10.74
C VAL A 81 4.57 4.51 -9.47
N VAL A 82 5.41 5.46 -9.09
CA VAL A 82 6.15 5.46 -7.85
C VAL A 82 5.96 6.80 -7.15
N PHE A 83 5.55 6.73 -5.88
CA PHE A 83 5.48 7.86 -4.98
C PHE A 83 6.64 7.77 -4.00
N GLY A 84 7.43 8.83 -3.88
CA GLY A 84 8.57 8.83 -2.98
C GLY A 84 9.36 10.14 -2.97
N PRO A 85 10.48 10.17 -2.22
CA PRO A 85 11.36 11.32 -2.14
C PRO A 85 11.90 11.73 -3.50
N LYS A 86 11.64 12.96 -3.94
CA LYS A 86 12.07 13.45 -5.27
C LYS A 86 13.57 13.36 -5.47
N LYS A 87 14.36 13.67 -4.44
CA LYS A 87 15.83 13.58 -4.48
C LYS A 87 16.32 12.14 -4.72
N VAL A 88 15.69 11.16 -4.09
CA VAL A 88 16.05 9.74 -4.24
C VAL A 88 15.62 9.23 -5.61
N LEU A 89 14.37 9.51 -6.01
CA LEU A 89 13.83 9.10 -7.30
C LEU A 89 14.54 9.77 -8.48
N GLY A 90 15.02 11.00 -8.29
CA GLY A 90 15.81 11.75 -9.27
C GLY A 90 17.07 11.01 -9.73
N ASN A 91 17.69 10.21 -8.85
CA ASN A 91 18.86 9.39 -9.20
C ASN A 91 18.55 8.30 -10.24
N PHE A 92 17.27 7.97 -10.43
CA PHE A 92 16.80 6.96 -11.37
C PHE A 92 15.99 7.56 -12.53
N ALA A 93 15.87 8.89 -12.61
CA ALA A 93 14.98 9.58 -13.53
C ALA A 93 15.22 9.21 -15.00
N ASP A 94 16.49 9.21 -15.43
CA ASP A 94 16.86 8.88 -16.81
C ASP A 94 16.64 7.40 -17.13
N ARG A 95 17.01 6.51 -16.20
CA ARG A 95 16.92 5.05 -16.38
C ARG A 95 15.48 4.54 -16.39
N LEU A 96 14.59 5.18 -15.64
CA LEU A 96 13.16 4.83 -15.57
C LEU A 96 12.29 5.70 -16.47
N ASN A 97 12.88 6.73 -17.08
CA ASN A 97 12.19 7.78 -17.82
C ASN A 97 11.00 8.34 -17.03
N LEU A 98 11.27 8.82 -15.81
CA LEU A 98 10.25 9.28 -14.87
C LEU A 98 9.50 10.50 -15.44
N LEU A 99 8.19 10.54 -15.22
CA LEU A 99 7.33 11.69 -15.52
C LEU A 99 6.56 12.06 -14.26
N GLU A 100 6.78 13.26 -13.73
CA GLU A 100 6.04 13.74 -12.56
C GLU A 100 4.54 13.90 -12.90
N LEU A 101 3.69 13.49 -11.95
CA LEU A 101 2.25 13.54 -12.04
C LEU A 101 1.67 14.30 -10.85
N GLU A 102 0.48 14.86 -11.04
CA GLU A 102 -0.37 15.27 -9.92
C GLU A 102 -0.89 14.02 -9.17
N ASP A 103 -1.09 14.16 -7.87
CA ASP A 103 -1.52 13.04 -7.03
C ASP A 103 -3.00 12.70 -7.23
N TYR A 104 -3.26 11.77 -8.15
CA TYR A 104 -4.61 11.28 -8.46
C TYR A 104 -5.35 10.67 -7.26
N ALA A 105 -4.65 10.21 -6.23
CA ALA A 105 -5.29 9.60 -5.07
C ALA A 105 -6.07 10.63 -4.25
N ALA A 106 -5.67 11.91 -4.29
CA ALA A 106 -6.30 12.99 -3.56
C ALA A 106 -7.76 13.24 -3.98
N ASP A 107 -8.09 12.97 -5.26
CA ASP A 107 -9.42 13.24 -5.83
C ASP A 107 -10.39 12.06 -5.74
N LEU A 108 -9.97 10.92 -5.19
CA LEU A 108 -10.82 9.73 -5.11
C LEU A 108 -11.89 9.88 -4.03
N ASN A 109 -13.17 9.77 -4.41
CA ASN A 109 -14.31 9.78 -3.49
C ASN A 109 -14.42 8.44 -2.72
N HIS A 110 -14.59 8.51 -1.40
CA HIS A 110 -14.73 7.34 -0.52
C HIS A 110 -16.07 6.59 -0.70
N GLU A 111 -17.12 7.24 -1.23
CA GLU A 111 -18.41 6.58 -1.49
C GLU A 111 -18.35 5.65 -2.71
N ASP A 112 -17.57 6.06 -3.72
CA ASP A 112 -17.41 5.35 -4.99
C ASP A 112 -16.17 4.46 -5.03
N THR A 113 -15.35 4.49 -3.97
CA THR A 113 -14.13 3.70 -3.85
C THR A 113 -14.25 2.68 -2.74
N SER A 114 -13.80 1.46 -3.00
CA SER A 114 -13.59 0.45 -1.98
C SER A 114 -12.12 0.12 -1.86
N THR A 115 -11.60 0.20 -0.65
CA THR A 115 -10.18 -0.02 -0.34
C THR A 115 -10.04 -1.15 0.66
N TRP A 116 -9.04 -2.01 0.49
CA TRP A 116 -8.74 -3.10 1.40
C TRP A 116 -7.24 -3.37 1.49
N GLU A 117 -6.84 -4.03 2.58
CA GLU A 117 -5.46 -4.49 2.76
C GLU A 117 -5.33 -5.95 2.35
N ILE A 118 -4.13 -6.27 1.88
CA ILE A 118 -3.77 -7.60 1.41
C ILE A 118 -2.57 -8.07 2.22
N GLY A 119 -2.73 -9.25 2.79
CA GLY A 119 -1.72 -9.96 3.56
C GLY A 119 -1.32 -11.25 2.89
N MET A 120 -0.41 -11.97 3.53
CA MET A 120 0.06 -13.26 3.06
C MET A 120 -0.40 -14.36 4.00
N LYS A 121 -0.90 -15.46 3.42
CA LYS A 121 -1.44 -16.59 4.19
C LYS A 121 -0.34 -17.33 4.96
N ASN A 122 0.86 -17.46 4.38
CA ASN A 122 2.03 -18.13 4.97
C ASN A 122 3.30 -17.26 4.82
N SER A 123 3.56 -16.36 5.77
CA SER A 123 4.71 -15.44 5.74
C SER A 123 6.09 -16.10 5.81
N LYS A 124 6.18 -17.42 6.04
CA LYS A 124 7.45 -18.12 6.32
C LYS A 124 8.07 -18.89 5.14
N ASN A 125 7.34 -19.15 4.05
CA ASN A 125 7.83 -19.92 2.91
C ASN A 125 7.02 -19.58 1.66
N ILE A 126 7.24 -18.40 1.09
CA ILE A 126 6.70 -18.08 -0.23
C ILE A 126 7.75 -18.49 -1.26
N SER A 127 7.39 -19.37 -2.19
CA SER A 127 8.20 -19.51 -3.40
C SER A 127 7.92 -18.29 -4.27
N SER A 128 8.96 -17.58 -4.69
CA SER A 128 8.86 -16.44 -5.61
C SER A 128 8.13 -16.81 -6.92
N GLU A 129 8.07 -18.09 -7.26
CA GLU A 129 7.30 -18.60 -8.39
C GLU A 129 5.78 -18.39 -8.23
N ASN A 130 5.24 -18.41 -7.01
CA ASN A 130 3.81 -18.28 -6.75
C ASN A 130 3.31 -16.83 -6.79
N LEU A 131 4.20 -15.84 -6.70
CA LEU A 131 3.87 -14.41 -6.81
C LEU A 131 3.95 -13.89 -8.25
N ASN A 132 4.47 -14.68 -9.19
CA ASN A 132 4.51 -14.28 -10.59
C ASN A 132 3.09 -14.24 -11.17
N ASN A 133 2.78 -13.14 -11.86
CA ASN A 133 1.52 -12.93 -12.59
C ASN A 133 0.27 -12.96 -11.70
N ILE A 134 0.27 -12.27 -10.55
CA ILE A 134 -0.95 -12.10 -9.73
C ILE A 134 -2.14 -11.52 -10.53
N PHE A 135 -1.85 -10.81 -11.61
CA PHE A 135 -2.83 -10.23 -12.53
C PHE A 135 -3.25 -11.17 -13.68
N LYS A 136 -2.82 -12.43 -13.70
CA LYS A 136 -3.18 -13.39 -14.77
C LYS A 136 -4.68 -13.63 -14.87
N ASN A 137 -5.36 -13.70 -13.72
CA ASN A 137 -6.80 -13.93 -13.61
C ASN A 137 -7.57 -12.61 -13.38
N MET A 138 -7.02 -11.49 -13.85
CA MET A 138 -7.65 -10.19 -13.69
C MET A 138 -9.01 -10.16 -14.42
N PRO A 139 -10.12 -9.77 -13.77
CA PRO A 139 -11.41 -9.62 -14.44
C PRO A 139 -11.36 -8.52 -15.51
N GLU A 140 -12.20 -8.62 -16.54
CA GLU A 140 -12.25 -7.59 -17.59
C GLU A 140 -12.80 -6.27 -17.02
N LEU A 141 -11.96 -5.24 -17.04
CA LEU A 141 -12.28 -3.89 -16.64
C LEU A 141 -12.83 -3.09 -17.83
N ALA A 142 -13.98 -2.44 -17.64
CA ALA A 142 -14.58 -1.50 -18.58
C ALA A 142 -13.92 -0.11 -18.48
N GLY A 143 -14.21 0.81 -19.41
CA GLY A 143 -13.52 2.10 -19.51
C GLY A 143 -13.56 2.98 -18.25
N GLU A 144 -14.64 2.89 -17.47
CA GLU A 144 -14.82 3.63 -16.22
C GLU A 144 -14.30 2.88 -14.98
N ASP A 145 -14.00 1.58 -15.11
CA ASP A 145 -13.46 0.76 -14.02
C ASP A 145 -12.01 1.19 -13.75
N GLN A 146 -11.72 1.54 -12.49
CA GLN A 146 -10.37 1.89 -12.07
C GLN A 146 -9.94 0.98 -10.93
N PHE A 147 -8.82 0.28 -11.12
CA PHE A 147 -8.24 -0.59 -10.11
C PHE A 147 -6.81 -0.14 -9.81
N PHE A 148 -6.49 -0.09 -8.52
CA PHE A 148 -5.22 0.38 -8.02
C PHE A 148 -4.62 -0.67 -7.11
N TRP A 149 -3.39 -1.10 -7.41
CA TRP A 149 -2.62 -2.03 -6.60
C TRP A 149 -1.40 -1.32 -6.04
N GLN A 150 -1.38 -1.11 -4.73
CA GLN A 150 -0.38 -0.30 -4.04
C GLN A 150 0.50 -1.19 -3.16
N VAL A 151 1.81 -1.12 -3.37
CA VAL A 151 2.83 -1.71 -2.51
C VAL A 151 3.60 -0.59 -1.84
N VAL A 152 3.45 -0.44 -0.52
CA VAL A 152 4.13 0.57 0.28
C VAL A 152 5.30 -0.06 1.03
N LEU A 153 6.47 0.56 0.91
CA LEU A 153 7.73 0.16 1.51
C LEU A 153 8.10 1.17 2.60
N GLY A 154 8.29 0.68 3.81
CA GLY A 154 8.94 1.40 4.90
C GLY A 154 10.25 0.71 5.30
N LYS A 155 10.91 1.24 6.34
CA LYS A 155 12.23 0.80 6.82
C LYS A 155 12.39 -0.73 6.99
N HIS A 156 11.39 -1.40 7.55
CA HIS A 156 11.43 -2.85 7.81
C HIS A 156 10.12 -3.55 7.48
N GLN A 157 9.26 -2.89 6.70
CA GLN A 157 7.86 -3.27 6.54
C GLN A 157 7.42 -3.07 5.11
N THR A 158 6.58 -3.99 4.62
CA THR A 158 5.92 -3.88 3.33
C THR A 158 4.43 -4.05 3.51
N GLN A 159 3.65 -3.15 2.92
CA GLN A 159 2.21 -3.13 3.03
C GLN A 159 1.58 -3.14 1.64
N ILE A 160 0.65 -4.07 1.44
CA ILE A 160 -0.10 -4.17 0.18
C ILE A 160 -1.52 -3.68 0.43
N ARG A 161 -1.98 -2.78 -0.42
CA ARG A 161 -3.36 -2.29 -0.46
C ARG A 161 -3.88 -2.36 -1.88
N ALA A 162 -5.18 -2.53 -2.00
CA ALA A 162 -5.85 -2.35 -3.27
C ALA A 162 -7.06 -1.45 -3.11
N ALA A 163 -7.35 -0.68 -4.15
CA ALA A 163 -8.52 0.17 -4.24
C ALA A 163 -9.22 -0.07 -5.57
N PHE A 164 -10.55 -0.04 -5.56
CA PHE A 164 -11.38 -0.13 -6.75
C PHE A 164 -12.38 1.01 -6.76
N PHE A 165 -12.39 1.77 -7.85
CA PHE A 165 -13.30 2.89 -8.08
C PHE A 165 -14.20 2.59 -9.28
N ASN A 166 -15.50 2.78 -9.08
CA ASN A 166 -16.51 2.90 -10.13
C ASN A 166 -17.73 3.62 -9.53
N LYS A 167 -18.44 4.48 -10.26
CA LYS A 167 -19.65 5.16 -9.77
C LYS A 167 -20.87 4.23 -9.62
N ASP A 168 -20.93 3.14 -10.38
CA ASP A 168 -21.98 2.13 -10.33
C ASP A 168 -21.74 1.16 -9.16
N SER A 169 -22.64 1.18 -8.17
CA SER A 169 -22.56 0.30 -7.01
C SER A 169 -22.72 -1.18 -7.35
N GLN A 170 -23.55 -1.54 -8.33
CA GLN A 170 -23.72 -2.94 -8.75
C GLN A 170 -22.43 -3.47 -9.38
N ARG A 171 -21.77 -2.63 -10.19
CA ARG A 171 -20.48 -2.96 -10.80
C ARG A 171 -19.42 -3.21 -9.73
N ARG A 172 -19.38 -2.39 -8.67
CA ARG A 172 -18.49 -2.58 -7.51
C ARG A 172 -18.77 -3.91 -6.79
N GLU A 173 -20.04 -4.22 -6.51
CA GLU A 173 -20.43 -5.46 -5.80
C GLU A 173 -19.98 -6.73 -6.54
N VAL A 174 -19.98 -6.70 -7.89
CA VAL A 174 -19.54 -7.83 -8.72
C VAL A 174 -18.01 -7.93 -8.78
N LEU A 175 -17.31 -6.82 -9.00
CA LEU A 175 -15.87 -6.85 -9.25
C LEU A 175 -15.03 -6.98 -7.97
N ILE A 176 -15.43 -6.36 -6.87
CA ILE A 176 -14.63 -6.34 -5.63
C ILE A 176 -14.29 -7.76 -5.14
N PRO A 177 -15.21 -8.73 -5.07
CA PRO A 177 -14.88 -10.09 -4.67
C PRO A 177 -13.84 -10.76 -5.59
N LEU A 178 -13.93 -10.53 -6.91
CA LEU A 178 -12.99 -11.06 -7.89
C LEU A 178 -11.61 -10.44 -7.74
N LEU A 179 -11.55 -9.13 -7.48
CA LEU A 179 -10.31 -8.39 -7.25
C LEU A 179 -9.65 -8.74 -5.91
N GLN A 180 -10.45 -9.09 -4.90
CA GLN A 180 -9.96 -9.55 -3.60
C GLN A 180 -9.33 -10.95 -3.67
N ASP A 181 -9.64 -11.73 -4.70
CA ASP A 181 -9.11 -13.08 -4.95
C ASP A 181 -7.86 -13.08 -5.86
N LEU A 182 -7.33 -11.89 -6.23
CA LEU A 182 -6.08 -11.81 -6.97
C LEU A 182 -4.91 -12.40 -6.16
N GLY A 183 -4.15 -13.30 -6.78
CA GLY A 183 -3.09 -14.05 -6.09
C GLY A 183 -3.62 -15.14 -5.15
N ALA A 184 -4.84 -15.63 -5.39
CA ALA A 184 -5.49 -16.70 -4.63
C ALA A 184 -4.52 -17.85 -4.28
N GLY A 185 -4.45 -18.18 -2.99
CA GLY A 185 -3.56 -19.20 -2.43
C GLY A 185 -2.45 -18.61 -1.56
N GLU A 186 -1.87 -17.49 -1.98
CA GLU A 186 -0.77 -16.82 -1.27
C GLU A 186 -1.21 -15.50 -0.63
N LEU A 187 -1.97 -14.70 -1.40
CA LEU A 187 -2.47 -13.39 -0.97
C LEU A 187 -3.90 -13.52 -0.47
N VAL A 188 -4.19 -12.84 0.63
CA VAL A 188 -5.53 -12.84 1.26
C VAL A 188 -5.88 -11.45 1.75
N LYS A 189 -7.15 -11.08 1.67
CA LYS A 189 -7.66 -9.87 2.30
C LYS A 189 -7.48 -9.95 3.83
N ILE A 190 -6.85 -8.95 4.42
CA ILE A 190 -6.75 -8.83 5.88
C ILE A 190 -8.01 -8.12 6.41
N PRO A 191 -8.76 -8.71 7.35
CA PRO A 191 -9.84 -8.01 8.03
C PRO A 191 -9.24 -6.95 8.97
N ARG A 192 -9.59 -5.69 8.75
CA ARG A 192 -9.20 -4.57 9.60
C ARG A 192 -10.42 -3.93 10.27
N PRO A 193 -10.30 -3.45 11.53
CA PRO A 193 -11.40 -2.80 12.24
C PRO A 193 -11.58 -1.31 11.85
N PHE A 194 -11.09 -0.90 10.68
CA PHE A 194 -11.11 0.49 10.23
C PHE A 194 -12.34 0.77 9.35
N SER A 195 -12.83 2.01 9.41
CA SER A 195 -13.91 2.47 8.52
C SER A 195 -13.43 2.56 7.07
N LYS A 196 -14.36 2.62 6.11
CA LYS A 196 -14.03 2.84 4.69
C LYS A 196 -13.23 4.13 4.47
N GLU A 197 -13.62 5.20 5.16
CA GLU A 197 -12.95 6.50 5.11
C GLU A 197 -11.53 6.42 5.67
N GLN A 198 -11.32 5.72 6.78
CA GLN A 198 -9.97 5.51 7.34
C GLN A 198 -9.09 4.70 6.38
N MET A 199 -9.63 3.60 5.84
CA MET A 199 -8.93 2.78 4.84
C MET A 199 -8.53 3.58 3.61
N MET A 200 -9.42 4.48 3.16
CA MET A 200 -9.15 5.40 2.07
C MET A 200 -8.06 6.40 2.42
N GLY A 201 -8.14 7.01 3.62
CA GLY A 201 -7.11 7.93 4.11
C GLY A 201 -5.73 7.28 4.15
N PHE A 202 -5.61 6.03 4.58
CA PHE A 202 -4.34 5.30 4.57
C PHE A 202 -3.81 5.05 3.15
N TYR A 203 -4.68 4.76 2.19
CA TYR A 203 -4.32 4.61 0.79
C TYR A 203 -3.82 5.93 0.19
N GLN A 204 -4.55 7.03 0.40
CA GLN A 204 -4.20 8.36 -0.11
C GLN A 204 -2.89 8.87 0.49
N LEU A 205 -2.76 8.73 1.81
CA LEU A 205 -1.55 9.13 2.52
C LEU A 205 -0.39 8.17 2.29
N ARG A 206 -0.59 7.01 1.67
CA ARG A 206 0.43 5.95 1.50
C ARG A 206 1.12 5.62 2.83
N SER A 207 0.32 5.56 3.89
CA SER A 207 0.84 5.31 5.23
C SER A 207 1.36 3.88 5.36
N VAL A 208 2.16 3.59 6.38
CA VAL A 208 2.58 2.22 6.69
C VAL A 208 2.31 1.93 8.16
N ALA A 209 1.60 0.84 8.41
CA ALA A 209 1.32 0.37 9.77
C ALA A 209 2.57 -0.26 10.36
N ASN A 210 2.85 0.05 11.64
CA ASN A 210 3.89 -0.68 12.38
C ASN A 210 3.29 -1.97 12.97
N ASP A 211 2.92 -2.90 12.08
CA ASP A 211 2.22 -4.14 12.43
C ASP A 211 3.08 -5.36 12.10
N SER A 212 3.36 -6.17 13.13
CA SER A 212 4.10 -7.43 13.04
C SER A 212 3.48 -8.49 12.12
N GLY A 213 2.22 -8.33 11.72
CA GLY A 213 1.52 -9.21 10.77
C GLY A 213 1.79 -8.92 9.30
N MET A 214 2.51 -7.84 8.97
CA MET A 214 2.77 -7.44 7.59
C MET A 214 3.90 -8.26 6.97
N PRO A 215 3.82 -8.62 5.68
CA PRO A 215 4.86 -9.39 5.03
C PRO A 215 6.15 -8.57 4.90
N VAL A 216 7.29 -9.21 5.16
CA VAL A 216 8.60 -8.65 4.81
C VAL A 216 8.97 -9.23 3.45
N LEU A 217 8.72 -8.45 2.41
CA LEU A 217 9.02 -8.87 1.04
C LEU A 217 10.45 -8.50 0.65
N THR A 218 11.06 -9.32 -0.17
CA THR A 218 12.30 -9.04 -0.90
C THR A 218 12.02 -8.16 -2.12
N SER A 219 13.08 -7.57 -2.69
CA SER A 219 12.97 -6.77 -3.92
C SER A 219 12.49 -7.60 -5.11
N SER A 220 12.89 -8.87 -5.18
CA SER A 220 12.42 -9.80 -6.21
C SER A 220 10.90 -10.00 -6.10
N GLU A 221 10.39 -10.34 -4.92
CA GLU A 221 8.95 -10.54 -4.68
C GLU A 221 8.14 -9.27 -4.98
N ILE A 222 8.63 -8.09 -4.61
CA ILE A 222 7.96 -6.81 -4.96
C ILE A 222 7.89 -6.62 -6.47
N THR A 223 8.99 -6.91 -7.17
CA THR A 223 9.03 -6.80 -8.64
C THR A 223 7.97 -7.68 -9.29
N GLN A 224 7.74 -8.87 -8.74
CA GLN A 224 6.74 -9.82 -9.24
C GLN A 224 5.31 -9.35 -8.95
N LEU A 225 5.08 -8.70 -7.81
CA LEU A 225 3.75 -8.18 -7.40
C LEU A 225 3.28 -6.96 -8.21
N ILE A 226 4.14 -6.31 -8.98
CA ILE A 226 3.82 -5.07 -9.72
C ILE A 226 3.94 -5.23 -11.25
N LYS A 227 4.56 -6.32 -11.72
CA LYS A 227 4.71 -6.63 -13.14
C LYS A 227 3.50 -7.38 -13.68
N ILE A 228 3.24 -7.16 -14.97
CA ILE A 228 2.24 -7.84 -15.80
C ILE A 228 2.99 -8.59 -16.89
#